data_AF-A0A353GT36-F1
#
_entry.id   AF-A0A353GT36-F1
#
_cell.length_a   1.000
_cell.length_b   1.000
_cell.length_c   1.000
_cell.angle_alpha   90.00
_cell.angle_beta   90.00
_cell.angle_gamma   90.00
#
_symmetry.space_group_name_H-M   'P 1'
#
loop_
_entity.id
_entity.type
_entity.pdbx_description
1 polymer ?
#
loop_
_entity_poly.entity_id
_entity_poly.type
_entity_poly.pdbx_seq_one_letter_code
_entity_poly.pdbx_strand_id
1 'polypeptide(L)'
;MAIACFSSNRNLYEFLKLFKKATGDLDRLYEKNVRKYLGGGRVVNRGIAQTLKVNPEKFGLFNNGITIVAEDLAINSDSFLLTEPYVVNGCQTTKTIWQVLNEKLDTGASQLTSEI
;
A
#
# COMPACT_ATOMS: atom_id res chain seq x y z
N MET A 1 4.77 12.39 -16.53
CA MET A 1 5.22 12.13 -15.15
C MET A 1 4.22 12.75 -14.19
N ALA A 2 3.38 11.91 -13.59
CA ALA A 2 2.42 12.31 -12.56
C ALA A 2 2.88 11.81 -11.19
N ILE A 3 2.55 12.53 -10.12
CA ILE A 3 2.76 12.10 -8.73
C ILE A 3 1.41 11.81 -8.10
N ALA A 4 1.23 10.60 -7.57
CA ALA A 4 0.03 10.20 -6.85
C ALA A 4 0.32 10.00 -5.35
N CYS A 5 -0.57 10.54 -4.52
CA CYS A 5 -0.59 10.37 -3.07
C CYS A 5 -1.98 9.84 -2.65
N PHE A 6 -2.01 8.89 -1.73
CA PHE A 6 -3.26 8.31 -1.23
C PHE A 6 -3.63 8.94 0.12
N SER A 7 -4.87 9.43 0.23
CA SER A 7 -5.41 10.00 1.47
C SER A 7 -5.84 8.94 2.50
N SER A 8 -6.01 7.69 2.07
CA SER A 8 -6.48 6.58 2.91
C SER A 8 -5.65 5.31 2.68
N ASN A 9 -5.29 4.64 3.77
CA ASN A 9 -4.62 3.34 3.75
C ASN A 9 -5.45 2.27 3.01
N ARG A 10 -6.78 2.38 3.03
CA ARG A 10 -7.67 1.48 2.30
C ARG A 10 -7.56 1.67 0.79
N ASN A 11 -7.56 2.91 0.32
CA ASN A 11 -7.43 3.20 -1.11
C ASN A 11 -6.08 2.75 -1.65
N LEU A 12 -5.02 2.94 -0.86
CA LEU A 12 -3.70 2.43 -1.19
C LEU A 12 -3.70 0.89 -1.27
N TYR A 13 -4.31 0.21 -0.31
CA TYR A 13 -4.40 -1.25 -0.31
C TYR A 13 -5.15 -1.78 -1.54
N GLU A 14 -6.29 -1.18 -1.89
CA GLU A 14 -7.04 -1.56 -3.09
C GLU A 14 -6.21 -1.33 -4.36
N PHE A 15 -5.48 -0.22 -4.44
CA PHE A 15 -4.52 0.00 -5.54
C PHE A 15 -3.48 -1.11 -5.63
N LEU A 16 -2.83 -1.48 -4.51
CA LEU A 16 -1.84 -2.56 -4.48
C LEU A 16 -2.46 -3.90 -4.90
N LYS A 17 -3.68 -4.19 -4.45
CA LYS A 17 -4.43 -5.40 -4.78
C LYS A 17 -4.73 -5.49 -6.26
N LEU A 18 -5.24 -4.39 -6.85
CA LEU A 18 -5.51 -4.30 -8.29
C LEU A 18 -4.23 -4.39 -9.11
N PHE A 19 -3.15 -3.72 -8.69
CA PHE A 19 -1.85 -3.81 -9.36
C PHE A 19 -1.32 -5.24 -9.36
N LYS A 20 -1.34 -5.93 -8.22
CA LYS A 20 -0.92 -7.34 -8.13
C LYS A 20 -1.77 -8.23 -9.02
N LYS A 21 -3.10 -8.02 -9.05
CA LYS A 21 -4.02 -8.78 -9.90
C LYS A 21 -3.71 -8.59 -11.39
N ALA A 22 -3.35 -7.37 -11.80
CA ALA A 22 -3.04 -7.05 -13.19
C ALA A 22 -1.66 -7.53 -13.64
N THR A 23 -0.66 -7.50 -12.75
CA THR A 23 0.75 -7.74 -13.11
C THR A 23 1.31 -9.07 -12.63
N GLY A 24 0.60 -9.77 -11.74
CA GLY A 24 1.04 -10.98 -11.05
C GLY A 24 1.89 -10.71 -9.81
N ASP A 25 2.63 -9.61 -9.79
CA ASP A 25 3.65 -9.33 -8.78
C ASP A 25 3.74 -7.84 -8.38
N LEU A 26 3.79 -7.59 -7.07
CA LEU A 26 4.01 -6.25 -6.53
C LEU A 26 5.45 -5.79 -6.66
N ASP A 27 6.44 -6.69 -6.82
CA ASP A 27 7.84 -6.28 -6.89
C ASP A 27 8.13 -5.36 -8.08
N ARG A 28 7.36 -5.49 -9.17
CA ARG A 28 7.40 -4.57 -10.33
C ARG A 28 7.13 -3.11 -9.97
N LEU A 29 6.26 -2.87 -8.98
CA LEU A 29 5.94 -1.52 -8.50
C LEU A 29 7.16 -0.84 -7.83
N TYR A 30 8.16 -1.61 -7.41
CA TYR A 30 9.31 -1.12 -6.65
C TYR A 30 10.63 -1.11 -7.44
N GLU A 31 10.62 -1.44 -8.74
CA GLU A 31 11.84 -1.55 -9.55
C GLU A 31 12.66 -0.25 -9.59
N LYS A 32 11.99 0.91 -9.58
CA LYS A 32 12.64 2.23 -9.54
C LYS A 32 12.87 2.75 -8.12
N ASN A 33 12.60 1.97 -7.08
CA ASN A 33 12.85 2.36 -5.70
C ASN A 33 14.33 2.16 -5.33
N VAL A 34 15.03 3.26 -5.06
CA VAL A 34 16.46 3.21 -4.66
C VAL A 34 16.67 2.57 -3.28
N ARG A 35 15.63 2.51 -2.44
CA ARG A 35 15.64 1.88 -1.12
C ARG A 35 14.83 0.59 -1.16
N LYS A 36 15.50 -0.52 -1.45
CA LYS A 36 14.89 -1.86 -1.44
C LYS A 36 14.19 -2.17 -0.10
N TYR A 37 13.23 -3.09 -0.13
CA TYR A 37 12.55 -3.55 1.07
C TYR A 37 13.53 -4.22 2.05
N LEU A 38 13.43 -3.90 3.35
CA LEU A 38 14.39 -4.39 4.36
C LEU A 38 13.90 -5.64 5.12
N GLY A 39 12.69 -6.14 4.81
CA GLY A 39 12.07 -7.31 5.45
C GLY A 39 11.22 -6.97 6.67
N GLY A 40 10.15 -7.73 6.92
CA GLY A 40 9.14 -7.43 7.95
C GLY A 40 9.66 -7.45 9.40
N GLY A 41 10.78 -8.12 9.66
CA GLY A 41 11.41 -8.22 10.97
C GLY A 41 12.20 -6.97 11.44
N ARG A 42 12.21 -5.89 10.66
CA ARG A 42 12.91 -4.65 11.03
C ARG A 42 12.09 -3.77 11.96
N VAL A 43 12.76 -3.02 12.84
CA VAL A 43 12.13 -2.10 13.81
C VAL A 43 11.17 -1.12 13.11
N VAL A 44 11.58 -0.57 11.96
CA VAL A 44 10.75 0.33 11.14
C VAL A 44 9.42 -0.33 10.72
N ASN A 45 9.46 -1.56 10.19
CA ASN A 45 8.26 -2.24 9.70
C ASN A 45 7.34 -2.65 10.85
N ARG A 46 7.89 -3.02 12.01
CA ARG A 46 7.10 -3.20 13.23
C ARG A 46 6.42 -1.92 13.68
N GLY A 47 7.11 -0.78 13.64
CA GLY A 47 6.52 0.53 13.97
C GLY A 47 5.35 0.87 13.06
N ILE A 48 5.53 0.72 11.75
CA ILE A 48 4.48 0.94 10.75
C ILE A 48 3.27 0.02 11.00
N ALA A 49 3.52 -1.28 11.19
CA ALA A 49 2.47 -2.26 11.47
C ALA A 49 1.71 -1.93 12.76
N GLN A 50 2.43 -1.50 13.80
CA GLN A 50 1.84 -1.13 15.08
C GLN A 50 0.94 0.10 14.95
N THR A 51 1.39 1.15 14.24
CA THR A 51 0.54 2.31 13.99
C THR A 51 -0.72 1.92 13.24
N LEU A 52 -0.60 1.11 12.19
CA LEU A 52 -1.75 0.65 11.40
C LEU A 52 -2.75 -0.18 12.22
N LYS A 53 -2.28 -0.92 13.23
CA LYS A 53 -3.13 -1.76 14.09
C LYS A 53 -3.76 -1.00 15.25
N VAL A 54 -3.05 -0.03 15.84
CA VAL A 54 -3.44 0.59 17.12
C VAL A 54 -3.88 2.04 16.97
N ASN A 55 -3.27 2.81 16.07
CA ASN A 55 -3.59 4.23 15.86
C ASN A 55 -3.67 4.55 14.35
N PRO A 56 -4.56 3.89 13.58
CA PRO A 56 -4.64 4.06 12.13
C PRO A 56 -4.95 5.51 11.70
N GLU A 57 -5.64 6.28 12.54
CA GLU A 57 -5.95 7.69 12.33
C GLU A 57 -4.70 8.60 12.39
N LYS A 58 -3.66 8.18 13.12
CA LYS A 58 -2.37 8.89 13.20
C LYS A 58 -1.34 8.35 12.22
N PHE A 59 -1.73 7.46 11.30
CA PHE A 59 -0.80 6.79 10.42
C PHE A 59 0.04 7.76 9.59
N GLY A 60 -0.59 8.79 9.00
CA GLY A 60 0.10 9.82 8.24
C GLY A 60 1.00 10.74 9.07
N LEU A 61 0.79 10.81 10.39
CA LEU A 61 1.63 11.60 11.31
C LEU A 61 2.87 10.83 11.77
N PHE A 62 2.76 9.51 11.91
CA PHE A 62 3.81 8.66 12.50
C PHE A 62 4.65 7.91 11.47
N ASN A 63 4.21 7.87 10.21
CA ASN A 63 4.88 7.09 9.17
C ASN A 63 5.21 7.97 7.97
N ASN A 64 6.29 7.63 7.29
CA ASN A 64 6.66 8.30 6.06
C ASN A 64 5.55 8.15 5.01
N GLY A 65 5.27 9.27 4.35
CA GLY A 65 4.38 9.31 3.19
C GLY A 65 4.88 8.43 2.05
N ILE A 66 4.00 8.23 1.08
CA ILE A 66 4.25 7.40 -0.09
C ILE A 66 4.23 8.31 -1.32
N THR A 67 5.21 8.11 -2.21
CA THR A 67 5.27 8.83 -3.49
C THR A 67 5.27 7.80 -4.60
N ILE A 68 4.22 7.84 -5.42
CA ILE A 68 4.12 7.03 -6.64
C ILE A 68 4.31 7.96 -7.83
N VAL A 69 5.23 7.61 -8.72
CA VAL A 69 5.38 8.25 -10.02
C VAL A 69 4.75 7.38 -11.08
N ALA A 70 4.09 7.98 -12.06
CA ALA A 70 3.54 7.27 -13.22
C ALA A 70 3.95 8.00 -14.50
N GLU A 71 3.99 7.28 -15.62
CA GLU A 71 4.20 7.88 -16.94
C GLU A 71 3.06 8.84 -17.26
N ASP A 72 1.82 8.37 -17.06
CA ASP A 72 0.58 9.12 -17.29
C ASP A 72 -0.45 8.90 -16.17
N LEU A 73 -1.37 9.87 -16.04
CA LEU A 73 -2.48 9.88 -15.09
C LEU A 73 -3.76 10.31 -15.80
N ALA A 74 -4.72 9.39 -15.90
CA ALA A 74 -6.07 9.71 -16.34
C ALA A 74 -7.01 9.81 -15.13
N ILE A 75 -7.75 10.90 -15.01
CA ILE A 75 -8.72 11.13 -13.92
C ILE A 75 -10.13 10.99 -14.49
N ASN A 76 -10.90 10.08 -13.92
CA ASN A 76 -12.34 9.94 -14.12
C ASN A 76 -13.07 10.49 -12.88
N SER A 77 -14.40 10.60 -12.94
CA SER A 77 -15.23 11.18 -11.88
C SER A 77 -14.89 10.67 -10.47
N ASP A 78 -14.74 9.34 -10.31
CA ASP A 78 -14.54 8.70 -9.00
C ASP A 78 -13.25 7.85 -8.91
N SER A 79 -12.41 7.88 -9.93
CA SER A 79 -11.24 7.00 -10.01
C SER A 79 -10.13 7.62 -10.83
N PHE A 80 -8.91 7.15 -10.62
CA PHE A 80 -7.78 7.48 -11.48
C PHE A 80 -7.12 6.21 -12.02
N LEU A 81 -6.54 6.33 -13.20
CA LEU A 81 -5.72 5.30 -13.83
C LEU A 81 -4.28 5.81 -13.91
N LEU A 82 -3.34 4.99 -13.43
CA LEU A 82 -1.91 5.26 -13.54
C LEU A 82 -1.30 4.34 -14.60
N THR A 83 -0.63 4.93 -15.58
CA THR A 83 0.13 4.18 -16.58
C THR A 83 1.56 4.02 -16.09
N GLU A 84 2.06 2.78 -16.04
CA GLU A 84 3.42 2.45 -15.58
C GLU A 84 3.77 3.11 -14.22
N PRO A 85 3.05 2.76 -13.13
CA PRO A 85 3.33 3.34 -11.81
C PRO A 85 4.55 2.69 -11.15
N TYR A 86 5.33 3.52 -10.44
CA TYR A 86 6.48 3.12 -9.64
C TYR A 86 6.46 3.84 -8.28
N VAL A 87 6.65 3.10 -7.19
CA VAL A 87 6.85 3.66 -5.85
C VAL A 87 8.31 4.10 -5.72
N VAL A 88 8.55 5.41 -5.62
CA VAL A 88 9.90 5.98 -5.44
C VAL A 88 10.19 6.34 -3.98
N ASN A 89 9.15 6.55 -3.17
CA ASN A 89 9.23 6.70 -1.71
C ASN A 89 8.14 5.88 -1.04
N GLY A 90 8.45 5.28 0.11
CA GLY A 90 7.47 4.55 0.92
C GLY A 90 7.48 3.03 0.73
N CYS A 91 8.54 2.43 0.16
CA CYS A 91 8.62 0.98 -0.05
C CYS A 91 8.37 0.16 1.23
N GLN A 92 8.92 0.58 2.38
CA GLN A 92 8.65 -0.05 3.67
C GLN A 92 7.18 0.10 4.09
N THR A 93 6.63 1.31 3.93
CA THR A 93 5.25 1.65 4.28
C THR A 93 4.26 0.83 3.46
N THR A 94 4.37 0.84 2.13
CA THR A 94 3.45 0.13 1.22
C THR A 94 3.50 -1.39 1.40
N LYS A 95 4.70 -1.98 1.53
CA LYS A 95 4.84 -3.43 1.76
C LYS A 95 4.34 -3.86 3.13
N THR A 96 4.52 -3.05 4.17
CA THR A 96 3.98 -3.35 5.50
C THR A 96 2.45 -3.23 5.51
N ILE A 97 1.88 -2.21 4.88
CA ILE A 97 0.42 -2.08 4.72
C ILE A 97 -0.15 -3.29 3.99
N TRP A 98 0.47 -3.69 2.87
CA TRP A 98 0.09 -4.88 2.12
C TRP A 98 0.06 -6.10 3.02
N GLN A 99 1.16 -6.38 3.74
CA GLN A 99 1.25 -7.55 4.62
C GLN A 99 0.14 -7.55 5.67
N VAL A 100 -0.03 -6.46 6.42
CA VAL A 100 -0.98 -6.40 7.53
C VAL A 100 -2.44 -6.48 7.05
N LEU A 101 -2.78 -5.80 5.94
CA LEU A 101 -4.15 -5.78 5.45
C LEU A 101 -4.50 -7.03 4.64
N ASN A 102 -3.56 -7.60 3.90
CA ASN A 102 -3.77 -8.88 3.23
C ASN A 102 -4.00 -10.00 4.25
N GLU A 103 -3.22 -10.03 5.34
CA GLU A 103 -3.46 -10.95 6.46
C GLU A 103 -4.87 -10.77 7.04
N LYS A 104 -5.28 -9.54 7.37
CA LYS A 104 -6.58 -9.25 7.99
C LYS A 104 -7.79 -9.52 7.06
N LEU A 105 -7.66 -9.25 5.77
CA LEU A 105 -8.78 -9.28 4.84
C LEU A 105 -8.91 -10.63 4.11
N ASP A 106 -7.82 -11.37 3.90
CA ASP A 106 -7.90 -12.74 3.37
C ASP A 106 -8.31 -13.76 4.46
N THR A 107 -7.94 -13.56 5.73
CA THR A 107 -8.45 -14.42 6.82
C THR A 107 -9.94 -14.17 7.13
N GLY A 108 -10.49 -13.01 6.76
CA GLY A 108 -11.92 -12.72 6.86
C GLY A 108 -12.80 -13.44 5.83
N ALA A 109 -12.23 -14.06 4.79
CA ALA A 109 -12.99 -14.86 3.82
C ALA A 109 -13.30 -16.29 4.30
N SER A 110 -12.78 -16.73 5.45
CA SER A 110 -13.04 -18.06 6.00
C SER A 110 -13.80 -18.07 7.34
N GLN A 111 -14.15 -16.91 7.92
CA GLN A 111 -15.00 -16.85 9.11
C GLN A 111 -15.92 -15.62 9.06
N LEU A 112 -16.97 -15.72 8.25
CA LEU A 112 -18.22 -15.00 8.47
C LEU A 112 -19.34 -16.03 8.57
N THR A 113 -19.38 -16.74 9.70
CA THR A 113 -20.64 -17.19 10.28
C THR A 113 -20.87 -16.38 11.55
N SER A 114 -22.02 -15.71 11.56
CA SER A 114 -22.81 -15.27 12.72
C SER A 114 -22.19 -14.26 13.70
N GLU A 115 -22.87 -13.12 13.78
CA GLU A 115 -23.14 -12.33 15.01
C GLU A 115 -21.96 -11.49 15.52
N ILE A 116 -22.04 -10.17 15.79
CA ILE A 116 -23.11 -9.23 16.19
C ILE A 116 -22.76 -7.86 15.58
#